data_AF-A0A7X2N054-F1
#
_entry.id   AF-A0A7X2N054-F1
#
_cell.length_a   1.000
_cell.length_b   1.000
_cell.length_c   1.000
_cell.angle_alpha   90.00
_cell.angle_beta   90.00
_cell.angle_gamma   90.00
#
_symmetry.space_group_name_H-M   'P 1'
#
loop_
_entity.id
_entity.type
_entity.pdbx_description
1 polymer ?
#
loop_
_entity_poly.entity_id
_entity_poly.type
_entity_poly.pdbx_seq_one_letter_code
_entity_poly.pdbx_strand_id
1 'polypeptide(L)'
;MMNVKKSFSKKNYIKINIVIVMILLMSAKQVYAVPIYSRGNIPIVIDGYFDDWSDKPYSWEYVWDNPDDYWENGEHIFATDENGNKYNEVIRHKMSLLCDGEFIYLYIKMAKKEYTSLNGNYYEFFVDEEMAAFYLTTADGSLIDENNLHEGINEVLVKHVMTGLSGSVPEGSKAFVYRRKGGINDELELRIPLKALNQQNPSIDIEHFKNIQFFTPVLMYRRITSTTTSTYPYLLAVTGIIICSFGIYKIYKKEREH
;
A
#
# COMPACT_ATOMS: atom_id res chain seq x y z
N MET A 1 -51.58 41.35 -29.93
CA MET A 1 -50.81 40.35 -29.14
C MET A 1 -49.32 40.57 -29.40
N MET A 2 -48.60 41.25 -28.50
CA MET A 2 -47.14 41.46 -28.62
C MET A 2 -46.39 40.28 -28.02
N ASN A 3 -45.55 39.64 -28.84
CA ASN A 3 -44.76 38.48 -28.48
C ASN A 3 -43.36 38.96 -28.05
N VAL A 4 -43.12 39.10 -26.75
CA VAL A 4 -41.82 39.52 -26.20
C VAL A 4 -40.92 38.28 -26.07
N LYS A 5 -40.10 38.01 -27.09
CA LYS A 5 -38.96 37.10 -26.96
C LYS A 5 -37.91 37.78 -26.07
N LYS A 6 -37.88 37.43 -24.77
CA LYS A 6 -36.76 37.80 -23.88
C LYS A 6 -35.49 37.13 -24.39
N SER A 7 -34.62 37.85 -25.09
CA SER A 7 -33.28 37.35 -25.43
C SER A 7 -32.45 37.32 -24.15
N PHE A 8 -32.09 36.12 -23.68
CA PHE A 8 -31.10 35.98 -22.62
C PHE A 8 -29.77 36.55 -23.13
N SER A 9 -29.25 37.60 -22.47
CA SER A 9 -27.99 38.22 -22.90
C SER A 9 -26.80 37.27 -22.69
N LYS A 10 -25.80 37.36 -23.57
CA LYS A 10 -24.54 36.57 -23.49
C LYS A 10 -23.87 36.64 -22.11
N LYS A 11 -24.01 37.77 -21.40
CA LYS A 11 -23.53 37.96 -20.02
C LYS A 11 -24.27 37.09 -18.99
N ASN A 12 -25.57 36.84 -19.19
CA ASN A 12 -26.35 36.00 -18.29
C ASN A 12 -26.00 34.51 -18.44
N TYR A 13 -25.64 34.07 -19.65
CA TYR A 13 -25.16 32.70 -19.90
C TYR A 13 -23.80 32.42 -19.26
N ILE A 14 -22.85 33.35 -19.33
CA ILE A 14 -21.54 33.20 -18.69
C ILE A 14 -21.70 33.11 -17.16
N LYS A 15 -22.56 33.95 -16.57
CA LYS A 15 -22.86 33.90 -15.13
C LYS A 15 -23.47 32.57 -14.71
N ILE A 16 -24.42 32.03 -15.47
CA ILE A 16 -25.05 30.74 -15.17
C ILE A 16 -24.02 29.60 -15.26
N ASN A 17 -23.14 29.61 -16.26
CA ASN A 17 -22.09 28.58 -16.37
C ASN A 17 -21.08 28.65 -15.23
N ILE A 18 -20.67 29.85 -14.81
CA ILE A 18 -19.81 30.03 -13.64
C ILE A 18 -20.49 29.49 -12.37
N VAL A 19 -21.79 29.75 -12.19
CA VAL A 19 -22.56 29.25 -11.05
C VAL A 19 -22.68 27.72 -11.10
N ILE A 20 -22.95 27.11 -12.26
CA ILE A 20 -23.01 25.66 -12.41
C ILE A 20 -21.64 25.01 -12.13
N VAL A 21 -20.54 25.61 -12.62
CA VAL A 21 -19.18 25.15 -12.32
C VAL A 21 -18.86 25.28 -10.84
N MET A 22 -19.24 26.38 -10.18
CA MET A 22 -19.07 26.53 -8.73
C MET A 22 -19.91 25.53 -7.94
N ILE A 23 -21.15 25.26 -8.34
CA ILE A 23 -22.00 24.24 -7.70
C ILE A 23 -21.41 22.84 -7.89
N LEU A 24 -20.89 22.51 -9.08
CA LEU A 24 -20.18 21.25 -9.33
C LEU A 24 -18.92 21.13 -8.47
N LEU A 25 -18.11 22.19 -8.38
CA LEU A 25 -16.92 22.25 -7.52
C LEU A 25 -17.26 22.17 -6.03
N MET A 26 -18.41 22.71 -5.61
CA MET A 26 -18.90 22.62 -4.23
C MET A 26 -19.46 21.22 -3.92
N SER A 27 -20.16 20.59 -4.87
CA SER A 27 -20.65 19.20 -4.73
C SER A 27 -19.53 18.15 -4.75
N ALA A 28 -18.37 18.47 -5.33
CA ALA A 28 -17.19 17.61 -5.29
C ALA A 28 -16.56 17.47 -3.89
N LYS A 29 -16.91 18.35 -2.93
CA LYS A 29 -16.43 18.24 -1.54
C LYS A 29 -17.14 17.17 -0.71
N GLN A 30 -18.18 16.53 -1.23
CA GLN A 30 -19.08 15.67 -0.46
C GLN A 30 -19.31 14.29 -1.09
N VAL A 31 -18.33 13.82 -1.87
CA VAL A 31 -18.24 12.42 -2.28
C VAL A 31 -17.22 11.77 -1.38
N TYR A 32 -17.70 11.02 -0.39
CA TYR A 32 -16.84 10.15 0.43
C TYR A 32 -16.06 9.24 -0.49
N ALA A 33 -14.74 9.30 -0.38
CA ALA A 33 -13.83 8.45 -1.12
C ALA A 33 -14.04 7.01 -0.64
N VAL A 34 -14.72 6.19 -1.43
CA VAL A 34 -14.46 4.76 -1.37
C VAL A 34 -13.18 4.56 -2.18
N PRO A 35 -12.10 4.03 -1.63
CA PRO A 35 -10.93 3.69 -2.44
C PRO A 35 -11.36 2.71 -3.54
N ILE A 36 -11.27 3.13 -4.82
CA ILE A 36 -11.32 2.16 -5.92
C ILE A 36 -10.00 1.40 -5.90
N TYR A 37 -10.06 0.14 -5.48
CA TYR A 37 -9.03 -0.84 -5.84
C TYR A 37 -9.08 -1.02 -7.35
N SER A 38 -7.94 -0.84 -8.01
CA SER A 38 -7.86 -1.02 -9.47
C SER A 38 -8.39 -2.41 -9.82
N ARG A 39 -9.52 -2.41 -10.52
CA ARG A 39 -10.35 -3.55 -10.88
C ARG A 39 -9.67 -4.40 -11.98
N GLY A 40 -8.57 -5.06 -11.62
CA GLY A 40 -7.78 -5.87 -12.54
C GLY A 40 -6.82 -6.91 -11.91
N ASN A 41 -6.57 -6.87 -10.60
CA ASN A 41 -5.68 -7.84 -9.96
C ASN A 41 -6.47 -9.01 -9.37
N ILE A 42 -6.00 -10.23 -9.63
CA ILE A 42 -6.41 -11.45 -8.92
C ILE A 42 -6.35 -11.14 -7.40
N PRO A 43 -7.43 -11.41 -6.63
CA PRO A 43 -7.42 -11.21 -5.19
C PRO A 43 -6.22 -11.95 -4.57
N ILE A 44 -5.48 -11.29 -3.68
CA ILE A 44 -4.36 -11.92 -2.98
C ILE A 44 -4.94 -12.93 -2.00
N VAL A 45 -4.67 -14.21 -2.21
CA VAL A 45 -5.04 -15.28 -1.29
C VAL A 45 -3.80 -15.59 -0.44
N ILE A 46 -4.00 -15.67 0.87
CA ILE A 46 -2.95 -16.08 1.81
C ILE A 46 -3.17 -17.56 2.10
N ASP A 47 -2.36 -18.42 1.48
CA ASP A 47 -2.51 -19.89 1.52
C ASP A 47 -1.19 -20.68 1.59
N GLY A 48 -0.05 -19.99 1.54
CA GLY A 48 1.28 -20.57 1.60
C GLY A 48 1.83 -21.07 0.27
N TYR A 49 1.16 -20.85 -0.87
CA TYR A 49 1.72 -21.16 -2.19
C TYR A 49 2.51 -20.01 -2.82
N PHE A 50 2.30 -18.77 -2.37
CA PHE A 50 3.05 -17.55 -2.74
C PHE A 50 3.00 -17.16 -4.24
N ASP A 51 2.22 -17.85 -5.07
CA ASP A 51 2.12 -17.62 -6.52
C ASP A 51 1.37 -16.32 -6.86
N ASP A 52 0.47 -15.90 -5.98
CA ASP A 52 -0.25 -14.61 -6.04
C ASP A 52 0.67 -13.38 -6.07
N TRP A 53 1.93 -13.52 -5.68
CA TRP A 53 2.89 -12.41 -5.62
C TRP A 53 3.73 -12.25 -6.90
N SER A 54 3.57 -13.16 -7.86
CA SER A 54 4.40 -13.21 -9.08
C SER A 54 4.23 -11.99 -10.00
N ASP A 55 3.04 -11.39 -10.02
CA ASP A 55 2.68 -10.23 -10.84
C ASP A 55 2.50 -8.93 -10.03
N LYS A 56 2.73 -8.97 -8.71
CA LYS A 56 2.52 -7.83 -7.81
C LYS A 56 3.73 -6.89 -7.78
N PRO A 57 3.52 -5.57 -7.62
CA PRO A 57 4.62 -4.63 -7.50
C PRO A 57 5.44 -4.94 -6.25
N TYR A 58 6.76 -4.77 -6.35
CA TYR A 58 7.68 -5.03 -5.25
C TYR A 58 8.79 -3.99 -5.20
N SER A 59 9.41 -3.89 -4.05
CA SER A 59 10.62 -3.11 -3.78
C SER A 59 11.73 -4.04 -3.31
N TRP A 60 12.97 -3.59 -3.48
CA TRP A 60 14.14 -4.21 -2.87
C TRP A 60 14.58 -3.36 -1.68
N GLU A 61 14.67 -3.96 -0.50
CA GLU A 61 15.11 -3.27 0.71
C GLU A 61 16.40 -3.89 1.25
N TYR A 62 17.29 -3.04 1.77
CA TYR A 62 18.56 -3.49 2.31
C TYR A 62 18.39 -4.12 3.68
N VAL A 63 19.20 -5.14 3.94
CA VAL A 63 19.35 -5.75 5.25
C VAL A 63 19.95 -4.73 6.22
N TRP A 64 19.57 -4.79 7.51
CA TRP A 64 20.07 -3.88 8.54
C TRP A 64 21.60 -3.89 8.68
N ASP A 65 22.20 -5.08 8.80
CA ASP A 65 23.66 -5.27 8.89
C ASP A 65 24.21 -5.62 7.51
N ASN A 66 24.07 -4.68 6.58
CA ASN A 66 24.59 -4.82 5.23
C ASN A 66 26.10 -4.50 5.22
N PRO A 67 26.99 -5.48 4.99
CA PRO A 67 28.42 -5.27 5.14
C PRO A 67 28.97 -4.28 4.10
N ASP A 68 29.74 -3.30 4.58
CA ASP A 68 30.41 -2.27 3.78
C ASP A 68 31.49 -2.83 2.82
N ASP A 69 32.02 -4.02 3.11
CA ASP A 69 33.13 -4.67 2.40
C ASP A 69 32.70 -6.07 1.91
N TYR A 70 31.93 -6.09 0.83
CA TYR A 70 31.48 -7.34 0.20
C TYR A 70 32.03 -7.48 -1.21
N TRP A 71 32.69 -8.61 -1.45
CA TRP A 71 33.30 -8.96 -2.73
C TRP A 71 32.58 -10.16 -3.34
N GLU A 72 32.13 -10.02 -4.59
CA GLU A 72 31.62 -11.14 -5.38
C GLU A 72 32.42 -11.23 -6.67
N ASN A 73 32.99 -12.40 -6.96
CA ASN A 73 33.81 -12.65 -8.16
C ASN A 73 34.97 -11.64 -8.37
N GLY A 74 35.50 -11.07 -7.29
CA GLY A 74 36.61 -10.10 -7.36
C GLY A 74 36.19 -8.65 -7.61
N GLU A 75 34.88 -8.35 -7.64
CA GLU A 75 34.35 -7.00 -7.75
C GLU A 75 33.68 -6.56 -6.44
N HIS A 76 33.83 -5.28 -6.12
CA HIS A 76 33.17 -4.65 -4.97
C HIS A 76 31.81 -4.14 -5.42
N ILE A 77 30.72 -4.69 -4.88
CA ILE A 77 29.34 -4.37 -5.30
C ILE A 77 28.69 -3.54 -4.22
N PHE A 78 28.71 -2.21 -4.36
CA PHE A 78 28.16 -1.29 -3.37
C PHE A 78 27.53 -0.05 -3.98
N ALA A 79 26.55 0.49 -3.28
CA ALA A 79 26.07 1.85 -3.45
C ALA A 79 26.17 2.61 -2.12
N THR A 80 25.82 3.89 -2.14
CA THR A 80 25.96 4.80 -0.99
C THR A 80 24.61 5.38 -0.60
N ASP A 81 24.32 5.47 0.70
CA ASP A 81 23.10 6.12 1.20
C ASP A 81 23.23 7.65 1.23
N GLU A 82 22.16 8.35 1.63
CA GLU A 82 22.14 9.81 1.82
C GLU A 82 23.15 10.34 2.83
N ASN A 83 23.72 9.48 3.68
CA ASN A 83 24.69 9.82 4.71
C ASN A 83 26.13 9.44 4.33
N GLY A 84 26.35 8.83 3.16
CA GLY A 84 27.68 8.41 2.72
C GLY A 84 28.07 6.97 3.13
N ASN A 85 27.19 6.20 3.77
CA ASN A 85 27.47 4.82 4.17
C ASN A 85 27.33 3.89 2.97
N LYS A 86 28.21 2.88 2.89
CA LYS A 86 28.15 1.90 1.80
C LYS A 86 27.12 0.83 2.12
N TYR A 87 26.59 0.20 1.09
CA TYR A 87 25.75 -0.99 1.25
C TYR A 87 25.86 -1.87 0.01
N ASN A 88 25.76 -3.18 0.20
CA ASN A 88 25.78 -4.16 -0.88
C ASN A 88 24.40 -4.26 -1.56
N GLU A 89 24.36 -4.04 -2.87
CA GLU A 89 23.15 -4.14 -3.69
C GLU A 89 22.65 -5.56 -3.93
N VAL A 90 23.43 -6.58 -3.60
CA VAL A 90 23.07 -8.00 -3.75
C VAL A 90 22.36 -8.54 -2.50
N ILE A 91 22.64 -7.97 -1.33
CA ILE A 91 22.07 -8.38 -0.04
C ILE A 91 20.81 -7.54 0.21
N ARG A 92 19.71 -7.97 -0.40
CA ARG A 92 18.40 -7.29 -0.31
C ARG A 92 17.24 -8.26 -0.18
N HIS A 93 16.23 -7.83 0.56
CA HIS A 93 14.93 -8.49 0.63
C HIS A 93 14.04 -8.00 -0.51
N LYS A 94 13.31 -8.92 -1.15
CA LYS A 94 12.23 -8.55 -2.09
C LYS A 94 10.95 -8.43 -1.29
N MET A 95 10.26 -7.30 -1.37
CA MET A 95 9.10 -7.05 -0.52
C MET A 95 7.96 -6.41 -1.29
N SER A 96 6.73 -6.74 -0.93
CA SER A 96 5.52 -6.13 -1.48
C SER A 96 4.58 -5.74 -0.34
N LEU A 97 4.05 -4.53 -0.38
CA LEU A 97 3.06 -4.03 0.56
C LEU A 97 1.86 -3.52 -0.23
N LEU A 98 0.71 -4.15 0.00
CA LEU A 98 -0.54 -3.84 -0.69
C LEU A 98 -1.67 -3.68 0.32
N CYS A 99 -2.68 -2.92 -0.06
CA CYS A 99 -3.87 -2.75 0.76
C CYS A 99 -5.09 -2.75 -0.16
N ASP A 100 -6.14 -3.47 0.25
CA ASP A 100 -7.42 -3.56 -0.46
C ASP A 100 -8.59 -2.92 0.31
N GLY A 101 -8.28 -2.12 1.35
CA GLY A 101 -9.28 -1.35 2.11
C GLY A 101 -9.99 -2.13 3.18
N GLU A 102 -9.80 -3.44 3.20
CA GLU A 102 -10.21 -4.29 4.30
C GLU A 102 -8.96 -4.87 4.98
N PHE A 103 -7.97 -5.27 4.19
CA PHE A 103 -6.74 -5.89 4.63
C PHE A 103 -5.50 -5.14 4.11
N ILE A 104 -4.42 -5.27 4.87
CA ILE A 104 -3.05 -5.08 4.42
C ILE A 104 -2.49 -6.44 4.09
N TYR A 105 -1.79 -6.53 2.97
CA TYR A 105 -1.06 -7.69 2.52
C TYR A 105 0.42 -7.36 2.49
N LEU A 106 1.22 -8.24 3.08
CA LEU A 106 2.67 -8.12 3.09
C LEU A 106 3.27 -9.40 2.54
N TYR A 107 4.22 -9.24 1.63
CA TYR A 107 5.10 -10.30 1.18
C TYR A 107 6.55 -9.92 1.43
N ILE A 108 7.33 -10.87 1.92
CA ILE A 108 8.78 -10.75 2.09
C ILE A 108 9.41 -12.00 1.50
N LYS A 109 10.44 -11.82 0.69
CA LYS A 109 11.40 -12.87 0.35
C LYS A 109 12.77 -12.41 0.81
N MET A 110 13.32 -13.16 1.76
CA MET A 110 14.59 -12.85 2.41
C MET A 110 15.74 -12.89 1.41
N ALA A 111 16.85 -12.23 1.78
CA ALA A 111 18.04 -12.23 0.95
C ALA A 111 18.58 -13.66 0.82
N LYS A 112 19.35 -13.92 -0.24
CA LYS A 112 19.99 -15.24 -0.43
C LYS A 112 21.29 -15.39 0.39
N LYS A 113 21.84 -14.28 0.87
CA LYS A 113 23.11 -14.18 1.60
C LYS A 113 22.94 -13.11 2.66
N GLU A 114 23.41 -13.38 3.87
CA GLU A 114 23.19 -12.57 5.08
C GLU A 114 21.71 -12.34 5.38
N TYR A 115 21.26 -12.62 6.61
CA TYR A 115 19.85 -12.48 6.99
C TYR A 115 18.90 -13.24 6.04
N THR A 116 19.16 -14.54 5.89
CA THR A 116 18.41 -15.39 4.96
C THR A 116 17.15 -16.01 5.58
N SER A 117 17.03 -15.88 6.90
CA SER A 117 15.97 -16.41 7.75
C SER A 117 15.03 -15.31 8.21
N LEU A 118 13.72 -15.60 8.24
CA LEU A 118 12.76 -14.71 8.89
C LEU A 118 12.90 -14.74 10.41
N ASN A 119 12.55 -13.62 11.03
CA ASN A 119 12.35 -13.48 12.46
C ASN A 119 10.98 -12.82 12.70
N GLY A 120 10.28 -13.23 13.76
CA GLY A 120 8.91 -12.80 14.07
C GLY A 120 8.77 -11.50 14.86
N ASN A 121 9.86 -10.79 15.08
CA ASN A 121 9.91 -9.66 16.00
C ASN A 121 9.56 -8.32 15.34
N TYR A 122 8.68 -7.54 15.99
CA TYR A 122 8.27 -6.17 15.65
C TYR A 122 8.05 -5.89 14.14
N TYR A 123 6.90 -6.32 13.64
CA TYR A 123 6.39 -5.98 12.31
C TYR A 123 5.55 -4.70 12.44
N GLU A 124 6.18 -3.57 12.15
CA GLU A 124 5.61 -2.23 12.35
C GLU A 124 4.92 -1.74 11.08
N PHE A 125 3.70 -1.26 11.25
CA PHE A 125 2.89 -0.63 10.21
C PHE A 125 2.61 0.81 10.61
N PHE A 126 2.96 1.75 9.73
CA PHE A 126 2.72 3.17 9.91
C PHE A 126 1.63 3.61 8.94
N VAL A 127 0.54 4.16 9.47
CA VAL A 127 -0.56 4.75 8.69
C VAL A 127 -0.55 6.24 8.95
N ASP A 128 -0.12 7.03 7.96
CA ASP A 128 0.06 8.48 8.10
C ASP A 128 0.79 8.87 9.41
N GLU A 129 1.94 8.23 9.67
CA GLU A 129 2.82 8.41 10.85
C GLU A 129 2.37 7.71 12.14
N GLU A 130 1.10 7.33 12.26
CA GLU A 130 0.60 6.57 13.41
C GLU A 130 0.95 5.09 13.29
N MET A 131 1.45 4.50 14.39
CA MET A 131 2.04 3.15 14.36
C MET A 131 1.18 2.10 15.05
N ALA A 132 1.17 0.90 14.48
CA ALA A 132 0.73 -0.35 15.10
C ALA A 132 1.73 -1.46 14.76
N ALA A 133 1.85 -2.46 15.64
CA ALA A 133 2.90 -3.48 15.52
C ALA A 133 2.42 -4.88 15.88
N PHE A 134 2.97 -5.86 15.17
CA PHE A 134 2.62 -7.27 15.31
C PHE A 134 3.85 -8.16 15.49
N TYR A 135 3.66 -9.27 16.18
CA TYR A 135 4.59 -10.39 16.19
C TYR A 135 4.09 -11.50 15.29
N LEU A 136 5.03 -12.26 14.72
CA LEU A 136 4.75 -13.55 14.11
C LEU A 136 5.21 -14.65 15.06
N THR A 137 4.31 -15.56 15.37
CA THR A 137 4.56 -16.63 16.33
C THR A 137 4.16 -18.00 15.78
N THR A 138 4.83 -19.05 16.22
CA THR A 138 4.37 -20.43 16.07
C THR A 138 3.10 -20.67 16.88
N ALA A 139 2.43 -21.80 16.66
CA ALA A 139 1.16 -22.13 17.33
C ALA A 139 1.27 -22.23 18.87
N ASP A 140 2.44 -22.58 19.39
CA ASP A 140 2.75 -22.59 20.83
C ASP A 140 2.99 -21.19 21.41
N GLY A 141 3.06 -20.16 20.56
CA GLY A 141 3.25 -18.76 20.92
C GLY A 141 4.70 -18.28 20.93
N SER A 142 5.67 -19.13 20.59
CA SER A 142 7.07 -18.71 20.43
C SER A 142 7.22 -17.78 19.22
N LEU A 143 8.06 -16.74 19.30
CA LEU A 143 8.38 -15.88 18.14
C LEU A 143 9.02 -16.72 17.05
N ILE A 144 8.60 -16.58 15.79
CA ILE A 144 9.24 -17.35 14.72
C ILE A 144 10.72 -16.96 14.59
N ASP A 145 11.58 -17.95 14.44
CA ASP A 145 13.00 -17.80 14.19
C ASP A 145 13.55 -19.01 13.42
N GLU A 146 14.88 -19.10 13.29
CA GLU A 146 15.52 -20.20 12.58
C GLU A 146 15.45 -21.56 13.27
N ASN A 147 15.14 -21.59 14.57
CA ASN A 147 15.15 -22.80 15.38
C ASN A 147 13.77 -23.44 15.52
N ASN A 148 12.68 -22.70 15.27
CA ASN A 148 11.32 -23.17 15.51
C ASN A 148 10.43 -23.27 14.26
N LEU A 149 11.00 -23.05 13.07
CA LEU A 149 10.35 -23.32 11.80
C LEU A 149 10.87 -24.62 11.19
N HIS A 150 9.97 -25.44 10.64
CA HIS A 150 10.36 -26.64 9.89
C HIS A 150 10.53 -26.34 8.40
N GLU A 151 11.37 -27.07 7.68
CA GLU A 151 11.47 -26.94 6.23
C GLU A 151 10.10 -27.19 5.57
N GLY A 152 9.69 -26.29 4.68
CA GLY A 152 8.35 -26.31 4.07
C GLY A 152 7.48 -25.13 4.49
N ILE A 153 6.17 -25.29 4.31
CA ILE A 153 5.16 -24.27 4.61
C ILE A 153 4.77 -24.38 6.08
N ASN A 154 4.97 -23.29 6.82
CA ASN A 154 4.59 -23.15 8.21
C ASN A 154 3.45 -22.15 8.30
N GLU A 155 2.32 -22.56 8.88
CA GLU A 155 1.30 -21.60 9.31
C GLU A 155 1.77 -20.90 10.58
N VAL A 156 1.69 -19.57 10.61
CA VAL A 156 2.15 -18.76 11.74
C VAL A 156 1.04 -17.80 12.16
N LEU A 157 1.04 -17.40 13.43
CA LEU A 157 0.04 -16.53 14.00
C LEU A 157 0.56 -15.09 14.03
N VAL A 158 -0.26 -14.16 13.53
CA VAL A 158 -0.06 -12.72 13.72
C VAL A 158 -0.63 -12.33 15.08
N LYS A 159 0.19 -11.73 15.95
CA LYS A 159 -0.23 -11.33 17.31
C LYS A 159 -0.02 -9.85 17.53
N HIS A 160 -0.97 -9.21 18.20
CA HIS A 160 -0.83 -7.84 18.66
C HIS A 160 0.35 -7.71 19.63
N VAL A 161 1.17 -6.66 19.49
CA VAL A 161 2.28 -6.36 20.41
C VAL A 161 1.88 -5.33 21.47
N MET A 162 1.18 -4.29 21.05
CA MET A 162 0.88 -3.12 21.89
C MET A 162 -0.48 -3.26 22.59
N THR A 163 -0.62 -2.48 23.68
CA THR A 163 -1.85 -2.26 24.47
C THR A 163 -2.40 -3.50 25.21
N GLY A 164 -3.62 -3.40 25.74
CA GLY A 164 -4.33 -4.50 26.42
C GLY A 164 -4.73 -5.66 25.50
N LEU A 165 -4.42 -5.58 24.21
CA LEU A 165 -4.63 -6.65 23.22
C LEU A 165 -3.38 -7.52 23.02
N SER A 166 -2.26 -7.21 23.68
CA SER A 166 -0.99 -7.92 23.49
C SER A 166 -1.14 -9.45 23.58
N GLY A 167 -0.59 -10.15 22.59
CA GLY A 167 -0.66 -11.60 22.47
C GLY A 167 -1.94 -12.17 21.85
N SER A 168 -2.99 -11.36 21.65
CA SER A 168 -4.20 -11.79 20.93
C SER A 168 -4.00 -11.78 19.41
N VAL A 169 -4.72 -12.66 18.72
CA VAL A 169 -4.70 -12.81 17.26
C VAL A 169 -5.84 -11.97 16.66
N PRO A 170 -5.56 -11.02 15.74
CA PRO A 170 -6.62 -10.27 15.07
C PRO A 170 -7.53 -11.19 14.26
N GLU A 171 -8.83 -11.06 14.42
CA GLU A 171 -9.82 -11.85 13.65
C GLU A 171 -9.65 -11.59 12.15
N GLY A 172 -9.51 -12.65 11.36
CA GLY A 172 -9.32 -12.56 9.90
C GLY A 172 -7.86 -12.44 9.45
N SER A 173 -6.91 -12.21 10.36
CA SER A 173 -5.48 -12.29 10.06
C SER A 173 -5.07 -13.71 9.65
N LYS A 174 -4.07 -13.80 8.77
CA LYS A 174 -3.51 -15.08 8.30
C LYS A 174 -2.08 -14.87 7.84
N ALA A 175 -1.19 -15.82 8.10
CA ALA A 175 0.20 -15.72 7.70
C ALA A 175 0.83 -17.10 7.46
N PHE A 176 1.70 -17.18 6.47
CA PHE A 176 2.49 -18.36 6.17
C PHE A 176 3.95 -18.00 5.94
N VAL A 177 4.83 -18.90 6.40
CA VAL A 177 6.26 -18.83 6.14
C VAL A 177 6.69 -20.08 5.37
N TYR A 178 7.31 -19.88 4.21
CA TYR A 178 8.01 -20.94 3.51
C TYR A 178 9.48 -20.92 3.89
N ARG A 179 9.85 -21.89 4.73
CA ARG A 179 11.22 -22.16 5.15
C ARG A 179 11.87 -23.04 4.08
N ARG A 180 12.77 -22.47 3.30
CA ARG A 180 13.55 -23.24 2.33
C ARG A 180 14.61 -24.08 3.03
N LYS A 181 15.10 -25.10 2.32
CA LYS A 181 16.15 -25.98 2.82
C LYS A 181 17.36 -25.20 3.32
N GLY A 182 17.82 -25.52 4.54
CA GLY A 182 18.95 -24.84 5.18
C GLY A 182 18.67 -23.40 5.58
N GLY A 183 17.42 -22.96 5.55
CA GLY A 183 17.01 -21.65 6.00
C GLY A 183 17.45 -20.48 5.11
N ILE A 184 17.66 -20.76 3.83
CA ILE A 184 18.12 -19.75 2.88
C ILE A 184 16.95 -19.22 2.07
N ASN A 185 16.75 -17.90 2.05
CA ASN A 185 15.77 -17.23 1.19
C ASN A 185 14.33 -17.58 1.58
N ASP A 186 14.02 -17.50 2.87
CA ASP A 186 12.66 -17.68 3.36
C ASP A 186 11.67 -16.72 2.70
N GLU A 187 10.40 -17.15 2.63
CA GLU A 187 9.31 -16.32 2.13
C GLU A 187 8.22 -16.20 3.19
N LEU A 188 7.71 -14.99 3.38
CA LEU A 188 6.55 -14.66 4.22
C LEU A 188 5.46 -14.10 3.32
N GLU A 189 4.25 -14.54 3.57
CA GLU A 189 3.05 -13.82 3.16
C GLU A 189 2.12 -13.69 4.34
N LEU A 190 1.47 -12.55 4.47
CA LEU A 190 0.46 -12.34 5.49
C LEU A 190 -0.60 -11.36 5.04
N ARG A 191 -1.74 -11.45 5.72
CA ARG A 191 -2.78 -10.42 5.72
C ARG A 191 -3.16 -10.03 7.14
N ILE A 192 -3.42 -8.75 7.33
CA ILE A 192 -3.91 -8.18 8.60
C ILE A 192 -5.10 -7.27 8.27
N PRO A 193 -6.25 -7.43 8.95
CA PRO A 193 -7.36 -6.50 8.77
C PRO A 193 -6.94 -5.08 9.17
N LEU A 194 -7.28 -4.06 8.39
CA LEU A 194 -6.99 -2.66 8.72
C LEU A 194 -7.53 -2.27 10.10
N LYS A 195 -8.71 -2.78 10.47
CA LYS A 195 -9.32 -2.57 11.78
C LYS A 195 -8.42 -3.02 12.94
N ALA A 196 -7.56 -4.01 12.74
CA ALA A 196 -6.61 -4.47 13.75
C ALA A 196 -5.59 -3.38 14.12
N LEU A 197 -5.19 -2.55 13.16
CA LEU A 197 -4.31 -1.41 13.41
C LEU A 197 -5.00 -0.39 14.34
N ASN A 198 -6.22 0.02 13.99
CA ASN A 198 -7.00 0.97 14.79
C ASN A 198 -7.33 0.42 16.20
N GLN A 199 -7.54 -0.89 16.33
CA GLN A 199 -7.75 -1.54 17.63
C GLN A 199 -6.52 -1.44 18.55
N GLN A 200 -5.30 -1.50 17.99
CA GLN A 200 -4.09 -1.25 18.77
C GLN A 200 -3.85 0.22 19.04
N ASN A 201 -4.03 1.06 18.02
CA ASN A 201 -3.80 2.49 18.11
C ASN A 201 -5.03 3.24 17.55
N PRO A 202 -5.93 3.72 18.42
CA PRO A 202 -7.14 4.44 18.01
C PRO A 202 -6.88 5.73 17.24
N SER A 203 -5.65 6.27 17.24
CA SER A 203 -5.26 7.43 16.43
C SER A 203 -5.12 7.11 14.95
N ILE A 204 -4.98 5.83 14.57
CA ILE A 204 -4.92 5.39 13.17
C ILE A 204 -6.29 5.57 12.51
N ASP A 205 -6.38 6.49 11.54
CA ASP A 205 -7.57 6.69 10.69
C ASP A 205 -7.53 5.71 9.51
N ILE A 206 -8.27 4.61 9.62
CA ILE A 206 -8.38 3.59 8.56
C ILE A 206 -9.33 3.97 7.43
N GLU A 207 -10.10 5.05 7.58
CA GLU A 207 -11.09 5.50 6.59
C GLU A 207 -10.49 6.56 5.65
N HIS A 208 -9.54 7.38 6.13
CA HIS A 208 -9.00 8.53 5.38
C HIS A 208 -7.47 8.65 5.34
N PHE A 209 -6.74 7.53 5.31
CA PHE A 209 -5.28 7.55 5.21
C PHE A 209 -4.75 7.74 3.79
N LYS A 210 -3.56 8.33 3.66
CA LYS A 210 -2.86 8.55 2.37
C LYS A 210 -1.87 7.45 2.03
N ASN A 211 -1.20 6.91 3.05
CA ASN A 211 -0.17 5.90 2.86
C ASN A 211 -0.12 4.92 4.03
N ILE A 212 0.35 3.71 3.71
CA ILE A 212 0.73 2.69 4.68
C ILE A 212 2.18 2.35 4.43
N GLN A 213 2.98 2.31 5.48
CA GLN A 213 4.37 1.92 5.43
C GLN A 213 4.59 0.68 6.29
N PHE A 214 5.54 -0.15 5.89
CA PHE A 214 5.97 -1.32 6.65
C PHE A 214 7.45 -1.21 6.99
N PHE A 215 7.79 -1.64 8.21
CA PHE A 215 9.16 -1.70 8.71
C PHE A 215 9.31 -2.85 9.71
N THR A 216 10.48 -3.48 9.72
CA THR A 216 10.90 -4.33 10.82
C THR A 216 12.37 -4.05 11.13
N PRO A 217 12.70 -3.63 12.36
CA PRO A 217 14.02 -3.10 12.69
C PRO A 217 15.13 -4.15 12.61
N VAL A 218 14.77 -5.44 12.64
CA VAL A 218 15.76 -6.53 12.65
C VAL A 218 16.17 -6.94 11.24
N LEU A 219 15.36 -6.64 10.23
CA LEU A 219 15.55 -7.13 8.85
C LEU A 219 15.72 -6.01 7.82
N MET A 220 15.40 -4.76 8.13
CA MET A 220 15.31 -3.69 7.13
C MET A 220 16.03 -2.42 7.54
N TYR A 221 16.58 -1.72 6.56
CA TYR A 221 17.19 -0.40 6.75
C TYR A 221 16.16 0.75 6.63
N ARG A 222 15.25 0.69 5.65
CA ARG A 222 14.19 1.69 5.42
C ARG A 222 12.80 1.07 5.43
N ARG A 223 11.79 1.94 5.48
CA ARG A 223 10.39 1.57 5.33
C ARG A 223 10.03 1.39 3.85
N ILE A 224 9.23 0.37 3.55
CA ILE A 224 8.56 0.27 2.24
C ILE A 224 7.17 0.90 2.34
N THR A 225 6.69 1.52 1.26
CA THR A 225 5.42 2.27 1.26
C THR A 225 4.47 1.73 0.22
N SER A 226 3.21 1.60 0.60
CA SER A 226 2.05 1.43 -0.28
C SER A 226 1.26 2.72 -0.27
N THR A 227 0.98 3.28 -1.45
CA THR A 227 0.17 4.50 -1.56
C THR A 227 -1.23 4.14 -2.03
N THR A 228 -2.23 4.59 -1.28
CA THR A 228 -3.63 4.50 -1.69
C THR A 228 -3.92 5.68 -2.61
N THR A 229 -3.39 5.66 -3.83
CA THR A 229 -3.74 6.71 -4.79
C THR A 229 -5.21 6.56 -5.17
N SER A 230 -6.09 7.33 -4.52
CA SER A 230 -7.46 7.53 -4.98
C SER A 230 -7.40 8.14 -6.38
N THR A 231 -7.70 7.37 -7.42
CA THR A 231 -7.75 7.83 -8.82
C THR A 231 -8.96 8.71 -9.13
N TYR A 232 -9.83 8.98 -8.15
CA TYR A 232 -11.08 9.74 -8.34
C TYR A 232 -10.94 11.22 -8.69
N PRO A 233 -10.00 12.01 -8.13
CA PRO A 233 -9.86 13.42 -8.49
C PRO A 233 -9.60 13.59 -9.99
N TYR A 234 -8.85 12.66 -10.58
CA TYR A 234 -8.53 12.66 -12.01
C TYR A 234 -9.73 12.24 -12.87
N LEU A 235 -10.50 11.23 -12.47
CA LEU A 235 -11.71 10.78 -13.22
C LEU A 235 -12.82 11.83 -13.24
N LEU A 236 -13.06 12.54 -12.13
CA LEU A 236 -14.01 13.65 -12.05
C LEU A 236 -13.56 14.87 -12.87
N ALA A 237 -12.26 15.20 -12.83
CA ALA A 237 -11.71 16.27 -13.65
C ALA A 237 -11.86 15.95 -15.15
N VAL A 238 -11.58 14.72 -15.57
CA VAL A 238 -11.71 14.30 -16.97
C VAL A 238 -13.17 14.30 -17.44
N THR A 239 -14.10 13.77 -16.65
CA THR A 239 -15.54 13.81 -16.99
C THR A 239 -16.09 15.24 -17.04
N GLY A 240 -15.68 16.11 -16.11
CA GLY A 240 -16.01 17.53 -16.13
C GLY A 240 -15.50 18.24 -17.39
N ILE A 241 -14.25 17.99 -17.80
CA ILE A 241 -13.66 18.55 -19.02
C ILE A 241 -14.41 18.07 -20.27
N ILE A 242 -14.80 16.80 -20.35
CA ILE A 242 -15.55 16.24 -21.49
C ILE A 242 -16.93 16.92 -21.61
N ILE A 243 -17.66 17.07 -20.50
CA ILE A 243 -19.00 17.71 -20.51
C ILE A 243 -18.90 19.18 -20.91
N CYS A 244 -17.94 19.91 -20.35
CA CYS A 244 -17.70 21.31 -20.72
C CYS A 244 -17.30 21.46 -22.19
N SER A 245 -16.42 20.58 -22.70
CA SER A 245 -15.97 20.60 -24.09
C SER A 245 -17.11 20.31 -25.07
N PHE A 246 -17.98 19.35 -24.75
CA PHE A 246 -19.14 19.02 -25.58
C PHE A 246 -20.21 20.13 -25.56
N GLY A 247 -20.43 20.76 -24.41
CA GLY A 247 -21.30 21.93 -24.27
C GLY A 247 -20.84 23.12 -25.12
N ILE A 248 -19.55 23.44 -25.07
CA ILE A 248 -18.93 24.49 -25.89
C ILE A 248 -19.03 24.16 -27.38
N TYR A 249 -18.74 22.92 -27.77
CA TYR A 249 -18.83 22.47 -29.16
C TYR A 249 -20.25 22.61 -29.75
N LYS A 250 -21.29 22.19 -29.01
CA LYS A 250 -22.69 22.33 -29.47
C LYS A 250 -23.12 23.79 -29.62
N ILE A 251 -22.66 24.68 -28.74
CA ILE A 251 -22.93 26.12 -28.82
C ILE A 251 -22.26 26.72 -30.05
N TYR A 252 -20.98 26.39 -30.27
CA TYR A 252 -20.22 26.88 -31.41
C TYR A 252 -20.79 26.40 -32.75
N LYS A 253 -21.30 25.16 -32.81
CA LYS A 253 -21.99 24.63 -33.99
C LYS A 253 -23.30 25.37 -34.28
N LYS A 254 -24.11 25.65 -33.25
CA LYS A 254 -25.38 26.37 -33.39
C LYS A 254 -25.22 27.82 -33.85
N GLU A 255 -24.12 28.48 -33.48
CA GLU A 255 -23.78 29.83 -33.95
C GLU A 255 -23.29 29.88 -35.41
N ARG A 256 -22.88 28.75 -36.00
CA ARG A 256 -22.51 28.66 -37.43
C ARG A 256 -23.67 28.28 -38.36
N GLU A 257 -24.74 27.74 -37.80
CA GLU A 257 -25.95 27.32 -38.54
C GLU A 257 -27.03 28.43 -38.58
N HIS A 258 -26.75 29.59 -37.99
CA HIS A 258 -27.57 30.81 -38.02
C HIS A 258 -26.79 31.97 -38.64
#